data_AF-A0A5E3XC87-F1
#
_entry.id   AF-A0A5E3XC87-F1
#
_cell.length_a   1.000
_cell.length_b   1.000
_cell.length_c   1.000
_cell.angle_alpha   90.00
_cell.angle_beta   90.00
_cell.angle_gamma   90.00
#
_symmetry.space_group_name_H-M   'P 1'
#
loop_
_entity.id
_entity.type
_entity.pdbx_description
1 polymer ?
#
loop_
_entity_poly.entity_id
_entity_poly.type
_entity_poly.pdbx_seq_one_letter_code
_entity_poly.pdbx_strand_id
1 'polypeptide(L)'
;MIVAAESRMDNQSQVESNQDLRWENMTAIVAAFPAFIEKVGRQNSEALAKGDTGLLAAIASLRWMLIVALHKIQGQPRDSNEPGFLASSATRSMLLTLDSVEGFRICPMSDTDHHHLEALLQKNSIDAKAELAACNVLTLLEGVSHYNWPVGDWQWPGMNYLLKGQPDMWEWPTVFGVGRARAPASSCLRGLLNQTRVKVAMGVPTDASTLQSPPVDPLVVRVLRNLANIVEFGPSSAYSAAVEDEFDTSSEPPLESSSYDGSYIPLMQVIADTSVTDEAPSENPI
;
A
#
# COMPACT_ATOMS: atom_id res chain seq x y z
N MET A 1 26.95 -8.78 4.97
CA MET A 1 26.95 -9.06 6.42
C MET A 1 26.84 -7.73 7.15
N ILE A 2 25.63 -7.31 7.53
CA ILE A 2 25.45 -6.15 8.41
C ILE A 2 25.89 -6.62 9.79
N VAL A 3 26.94 -6.02 10.34
CA VAL A 3 27.44 -6.32 11.68
C VAL A 3 26.40 -5.76 12.65
N ALA A 4 25.53 -6.62 13.17
CA ALA A 4 24.68 -6.28 14.30
C ALA A 4 25.59 -6.19 15.53
N ALA A 5 26.03 -4.97 15.87
CA ALA A 5 26.76 -4.70 17.11
C ALA A 5 25.78 -4.70 18.29
N GLU A 6 25.08 -5.82 18.51
CA GLU A 6 24.14 -6.02 19.62
C GLU A 6 24.92 -6.28 20.90
N SER A 7 25.62 -5.25 21.40
CA SER A 7 26.14 -5.30 22.76
C SER A 7 24.99 -5.19 23.76
N ARG A 8 25.12 -5.78 24.95
CA ARG A 8 24.11 -5.65 26.02
C ARG A 8 23.82 -4.18 26.36
N MET A 9 24.85 -3.33 26.29
CA MET A 9 24.74 -1.89 26.51
C MET A 9 23.93 -1.21 25.40
N ASP A 10 24.18 -1.56 24.12
CA ASP A 10 23.38 -1.06 23.00
C ASP A 10 21.91 -1.47 23.18
N ASN A 11 21.64 -2.75 23.45
CA ASN A 11 20.26 -3.22 23.67
C ASN A 11 19.54 -2.46 24.80
N GLN A 12 20.24 -2.15 25.90
CA GLN A 12 19.65 -1.38 26.99
C GLN A 12 19.36 0.07 26.56
N SER A 13 20.32 0.76 25.93
CA SER A 13 20.12 2.12 25.43
C SER A 13 19.03 2.21 24.35
N GLN A 14 18.89 1.18 23.51
CA GLN A 14 17.82 1.11 22.50
C GLN A 14 16.44 0.88 23.11
N VAL A 15 16.36 0.17 24.24
CA VAL A 15 15.09 0.01 24.98
C VAL A 15 14.70 1.33 25.64
N GLU A 16 15.65 2.04 26.26
CA GLU A 16 15.40 3.33 26.91
C GLU A 16 15.01 4.44 25.92
N SER A 17 15.67 4.50 24.76
CA SER A 17 15.37 5.47 23.70
C SER A 17 14.26 5.02 22.73
N ASN A 18 13.71 3.82 22.92
CA ASN A 18 12.72 3.23 22.01
C ASN A 18 13.17 3.29 20.53
N GLN A 19 14.45 2.95 20.30
CA GLN A 19 15.18 2.97 19.02
C GLN A 19 15.68 4.33 18.49
N ASP A 20 15.36 5.47 19.10
CA ASP A 20 15.70 6.79 18.53
C ASP A 20 17.22 6.98 18.33
N LEU A 21 18.04 6.54 19.29
CA LEU A 21 19.51 6.65 19.18
C LEU A 21 20.07 5.96 17.93
N ARG A 22 19.49 4.82 17.52
CA ARG A 22 19.92 4.15 16.28
C ARG A 22 19.56 4.98 15.05
N TRP A 23 18.37 5.58 15.05
CA TRP A 23 17.90 6.38 13.93
C TRP A 23 18.61 7.71 13.79
N GLU A 24 19.06 8.33 14.89
CA GLU A 24 19.95 9.51 14.85
C GLU A 24 21.20 9.23 14.03
N ASN A 25 21.84 8.09 14.27
CA ASN A 25 23.03 7.63 13.55
C ASN A 25 22.74 7.23 12.08
N MET A 26 21.47 7.05 11.70
CA MET A 26 21.05 6.71 10.34
C MET A 26 20.60 7.93 9.53
N THR A 27 20.68 9.15 10.08
CA THR A 27 20.15 10.37 9.44
C THR A 27 20.65 10.56 8.01
N ALA A 28 21.93 10.30 7.72
CA ALA A 28 22.48 10.39 6.37
C ALA A 28 21.86 9.36 5.39
N ILE A 29 21.56 8.15 5.87
CA ILE A 29 20.90 7.11 5.09
C ILE A 29 19.46 7.52 4.79
N VAL A 30 18.73 8.00 5.82
CA VAL A 30 17.34 8.46 5.68
C VAL A 30 17.26 9.63 4.68
N ALA A 31 18.20 10.59 4.76
CA ALA A 31 18.25 11.72 3.84
C ALA A 31 18.54 11.31 2.37
N ALA A 32 19.40 10.31 2.17
CA ALA A 32 19.71 9.79 0.83
C ALA A 32 18.66 8.82 0.27
N PHE A 33 17.77 8.31 1.12
CA PHE A 33 16.84 7.24 0.79
C PHE A 33 15.90 7.56 -0.39
N PRO A 34 15.29 8.76 -0.51
CA PRO A 34 14.41 9.07 -1.63
C PRO A 34 15.08 8.96 -3.00
N ALA A 35 16.25 9.59 -3.17
CA ALA A 35 17.00 9.53 -4.42
C ALA A 35 17.46 8.10 -4.75
N PHE A 36 17.83 7.33 -3.72
CA PHE A 36 18.17 5.92 -3.87
C PHE A 36 16.98 5.10 -4.37
N ILE A 37 15.82 5.22 -3.72
CA ILE A 37 14.62 4.45 -4.06
C ILE A 37 14.07 4.81 -5.44
N GLU A 38 14.16 6.07 -5.86
CA GLU A 38 13.78 6.48 -7.21
C GLU A 38 14.65 5.77 -8.28
N LYS A 39 15.96 5.66 -8.03
CA LYS A 39 16.87 4.91 -8.91
C LYS A 39 16.55 3.42 -8.93
N VAL A 40 16.26 2.83 -7.77
CA VAL A 40 15.85 1.42 -7.66
C VAL A 40 14.52 1.19 -8.37
N GLY A 41 13.61 2.16 -8.35
CA GLY A 41 12.35 2.14 -9.11
C GLY A 41 12.56 1.99 -10.61
N ARG A 42 13.43 2.82 -11.19
CA ARG A 42 13.79 2.72 -12.62
C ARG A 42 14.40 1.36 -12.96
N GLN A 43 15.32 0.87 -12.13
CA GLN A 43 15.94 -0.44 -12.33
C GLN A 43 14.94 -1.60 -12.19
N ASN A 44 13.97 -1.48 -11.28
CA ASN A 44 12.91 -2.46 -11.12
C ASN A 44 12.06 -2.54 -12.39
N SER A 45 11.65 -1.42 -12.98
CA SER A 45 10.92 -1.43 -14.26
C SER A 45 11.70 -2.15 -15.38
N GLU A 46 13.02 -1.94 -15.46
CA GLU A 46 13.88 -2.64 -16.43
C GLU A 46 14.04 -4.14 -16.14
N ALA A 47 14.13 -4.53 -14.87
CA ALA A 47 14.23 -5.92 -14.43
C ALA A 47 12.92 -6.68 -14.69
N LEU A 48 11.79 -6.05 -14.34
CA LEU A 48 10.45 -6.55 -14.59
C LEU A 48 10.18 -6.72 -16.10
N ALA A 49 10.65 -5.82 -16.96
CA ALA A 49 10.57 -6.01 -18.41
C ALA A 49 11.28 -7.27 -18.92
N LYS A 50 12.22 -7.82 -18.13
CA LYS A 50 12.95 -9.08 -18.40
C LYS A 50 12.38 -10.27 -17.61
N GLY A 51 11.30 -10.08 -16.87
CA GLY A 51 10.69 -11.10 -16.01
C GLY A 51 11.45 -11.38 -14.71
N ASP A 52 12.38 -10.51 -14.31
CA ASP A 52 13.11 -10.62 -13.04
C ASP A 52 12.35 -9.92 -11.92
N THR A 53 11.87 -10.70 -10.94
CA THR A 53 11.12 -10.23 -9.78
C THR A 53 11.98 -10.03 -8.53
N GLY A 54 13.30 -10.16 -8.62
CA GLY A 54 14.21 -10.09 -7.48
C GLY A 54 14.20 -8.73 -6.77
N LEU A 55 14.17 -7.61 -7.52
CA LEU A 55 14.08 -6.27 -6.93
C LEU A 55 12.72 -6.05 -6.25
N LEU A 56 11.62 -6.51 -6.85
CA LEU A 56 10.29 -6.46 -6.23
C LEU A 56 10.28 -7.23 -4.89
N ALA A 57 10.86 -8.44 -4.86
CA ALA A 57 10.98 -9.25 -3.65
C ALA A 57 11.83 -8.55 -2.57
N ALA A 58 12.96 -7.96 -2.95
CA ALA A 58 13.82 -7.21 -2.02
C ALA A 58 13.11 -5.99 -1.43
N ILE A 59 12.33 -5.25 -2.24
CA ILE A 59 11.54 -4.11 -1.78
C ILE A 59 10.40 -4.55 -0.84
N ALA A 60 9.72 -5.65 -1.15
CA ALA A 60 8.71 -6.24 -0.26
C ALA A 60 9.31 -6.67 1.09
N SER A 61 10.54 -7.22 1.09
CA SER A 61 11.29 -7.55 2.30
C SER A 61 11.70 -6.31 3.11
N LEU A 62 12.18 -5.26 2.43
CA LEU A 62 12.51 -3.99 3.08
C LEU A 62 11.28 -3.37 3.74
N ARG A 63 10.14 -3.34 3.04
CA ARG A 63 8.87 -2.89 3.61
C ARG A 63 8.46 -3.70 4.82
N TRP A 64 8.52 -5.03 4.72
CA TRP A 64 8.23 -5.92 5.85
C TRP A 64 9.06 -5.55 7.07
N MET A 65 10.36 -5.32 6.90
CA MET A 65 11.25 -4.90 7.99
C MET A 65 10.87 -3.55 8.59
N LEU A 66 10.50 -2.57 7.77
CA LEU A 66 10.02 -1.28 8.24
C LEU A 66 8.69 -1.41 9.00
N ILE A 67 7.76 -2.24 8.54
CA ILE A 67 6.48 -2.50 9.22
C ILE A 67 6.72 -3.16 10.59
N VAL A 68 7.61 -4.16 10.65
CA VAL A 68 8.00 -4.82 11.91
C VAL A 68 8.71 -3.84 12.85
N ALA A 69 9.59 -2.98 12.33
CA ALA A 69 10.24 -1.94 13.12
C ALA A 69 9.21 -0.97 13.72
N LEU A 70 8.26 -0.50 12.92
CA LEU A 70 7.16 0.36 13.36
C LEU A 70 6.25 -0.32 14.39
N HIS A 71 6.11 -1.64 14.32
CA HIS A 71 5.37 -2.40 15.32
C HIS A 71 6.09 -2.47 16.67
N LYS A 72 7.42 -2.60 16.66
CA LYS A 72 8.26 -2.71 17.87
C LYS A 72 8.37 -1.40 18.65
N ILE A 73 8.15 -0.24 18.02
CA ILE A 73 8.14 1.07 18.68
C ILE A 73 6.94 1.15 19.63
N GLN A 74 7.22 1.30 20.93
CA GLN A 74 6.20 1.35 21.97
C GLN A 74 5.64 2.76 22.17
N GLY A 75 4.53 2.91 22.89
CA GLY A 75 4.09 4.21 23.44
C GLY A 75 3.38 5.17 22.49
N GLN A 76 3.43 4.96 21.18
CA GLN A 76 2.77 5.81 20.18
C GLN A 76 3.20 7.29 20.22
N PRO A 77 4.51 7.56 20.04
CA PRO A 77 5.03 8.90 20.24
C PRO A 77 4.38 9.92 19.28
N ARG A 78 3.90 11.03 19.84
CA ARG A 78 3.21 12.13 19.16
C ARG A 78 4.11 13.36 19.01
N ASP A 79 5.01 13.57 19.96
CA ASP A 79 5.88 14.75 20.03
C ASP A 79 7.36 14.38 19.91
N SER A 80 8.18 15.31 19.44
CA SER A 80 9.62 15.10 19.22
C SER A 80 10.43 14.79 20.48
N ASN A 81 9.85 15.02 21.65
CA ASN A 81 10.48 14.76 22.94
C ASN A 81 10.12 13.37 23.50
N GLU A 82 9.21 12.65 22.86
CA GLU A 82 8.77 11.33 23.32
C GLU A 82 9.66 10.22 22.73
N PRO A 83 10.10 9.24 23.54
CA PRO A 83 10.94 8.14 23.05
C PRO A 83 10.30 7.37 21.90
N GLY A 84 11.04 7.20 20.82
CA GLY A 84 10.65 6.49 19.61
C GLY A 84 10.05 7.41 18.54
N PHE A 85 9.96 8.73 18.79
CA PHE A 85 9.40 9.67 17.82
C PHE A 85 10.23 9.69 16.54
N LEU A 86 11.55 9.82 16.66
CA LEU A 86 12.44 9.87 15.50
C LEU A 86 12.38 8.55 14.73
N ALA A 87 12.45 7.43 15.44
CA ALA A 87 12.34 6.10 14.87
C ALA A 87 11.03 5.92 14.08
N SER A 88 9.90 6.33 14.68
CA SER A 88 8.57 6.23 14.08
C SER A 88 8.45 7.13 12.86
N SER A 89 8.88 8.38 12.98
CA SER A 89 8.85 9.38 11.91
C SER A 89 9.70 8.96 10.71
N ALA A 90 10.94 8.53 10.95
CA ALA A 90 11.84 8.05 9.90
C ALA A 90 11.29 6.79 9.22
N THR A 91 10.79 5.82 9.99
CA THR A 91 10.20 4.59 9.43
C THR A 91 8.98 4.88 8.56
N ARG A 92 8.08 5.77 9.01
CA ARG A 92 6.92 6.22 8.23
C ARG A 92 7.34 6.95 6.96
N SER A 93 8.31 7.86 7.05
CA SER A 93 8.85 8.59 5.91
C SER A 93 9.44 7.64 4.85
N MET A 94 10.19 6.62 5.27
CA MET A 94 10.73 5.61 4.36
C MET A 94 9.62 4.78 3.69
N LEU A 95 8.58 4.38 4.43
CA LEU A 95 7.43 3.66 3.86
C LEU A 95 6.70 4.51 2.81
N LEU A 96 6.45 5.79 3.10
CA LEU A 96 5.85 6.73 2.15
C LEU A 96 6.73 6.97 0.92
N THR A 97 8.04 7.05 1.11
CA THR A 97 9.01 7.18 0.02
C THR A 97 9.01 5.97 -0.90
N LEU A 98 8.85 4.76 -0.36
CA LEU A 98 8.70 3.56 -1.17
C LEU A 98 7.38 3.57 -1.95
N ASP A 99 6.29 4.05 -1.36
CA ASP A 99 4.97 4.09 -1.98
C ASP A 99 4.81 5.18 -3.06
N SER A 100 5.63 6.24 -3.00
CA SER A 100 5.63 7.30 -4.00
C SER A 100 6.18 6.87 -5.37
N VAL A 101 6.95 5.78 -5.42
CA VAL A 101 7.46 5.20 -6.65
C VAL A 101 6.42 4.25 -7.26
N GLU A 102 5.98 4.54 -8.48
CA GLU A 102 4.88 3.84 -9.16
C GLU A 102 5.03 2.31 -9.16
N GLY A 103 6.19 1.79 -9.57
CA GLY A 103 6.46 0.35 -9.61
C GLY A 103 6.53 -0.33 -8.24
N PHE A 104 6.46 0.43 -7.16
CA PHE A 104 6.42 -0.09 -5.81
C PHE A 104 5.10 0.24 -5.11
N ARG A 105 4.20 1.04 -5.67
CA ARG A 105 2.97 1.46 -4.97
C ARG A 105 2.22 0.28 -4.38
N ILE A 106 1.80 0.43 -3.13
CA ILE A 106 1.13 -0.63 -2.38
C ILE A 106 -0.27 -0.87 -2.95
N CYS A 107 -0.60 -2.13 -3.21
CA CYS A 107 -1.95 -2.56 -3.51
C CYS A 107 -2.84 -2.43 -2.25
N PRO A 108 -3.97 -1.71 -2.31
CA PRO A 108 -4.92 -1.67 -1.21
C PRO A 108 -5.58 -3.04 -1.02
N MET A 109 -6.01 -3.36 0.20
CA MET A 109 -6.69 -4.62 0.52
C MET A 109 -8.21 -4.51 0.34
N SER A 110 -8.80 -3.35 0.62
CA SER A 110 -10.21 -3.01 0.46
C SER A 110 -10.44 -1.80 -0.45
N ASP A 111 -11.62 -1.73 -1.07
CA ASP A 111 -12.10 -0.54 -1.80
C ASP A 111 -12.40 0.64 -0.87
N THR A 112 -12.67 0.40 0.41
CA THR A 112 -12.89 1.46 1.41
C THR A 112 -11.64 1.78 2.21
N ASP A 113 -10.54 1.03 1.98
CA ASP A 113 -9.26 1.38 2.59
C ASP A 113 -8.85 2.76 2.11
N HIS A 114 -8.09 3.44 2.95
CA HIS A 114 -7.51 4.71 2.56
C HIS A 114 -6.64 4.45 1.33
N HIS A 115 -7.02 5.02 0.19
CA HIS A 115 -6.21 5.01 -1.02
C HIS A 115 -4.81 5.64 -0.80
N HIS A 116 -4.58 6.24 0.37
CA HIS A 116 -3.32 6.83 0.79
C HIS A 116 -2.73 6.06 1.97
N LEU A 117 -1.57 5.45 1.75
CA LEU A 117 -0.73 4.81 2.79
C LEU A 117 -0.54 5.71 4.01
N GLU A 118 -0.46 7.02 3.81
CA GLU A 118 -0.33 8.01 4.87
C GLU A 118 -1.42 7.89 5.93
N ALA A 119 -2.67 7.71 5.54
CA ALA A 119 -3.77 7.60 6.49
C ALA A 119 -3.70 6.28 7.30
N LEU A 120 -3.20 5.19 6.70
CA LEU A 120 -2.91 3.96 7.45
C LEU A 120 -1.78 4.14 8.46
N LEU A 121 -0.74 4.89 8.10
CA LEU A 121 0.38 5.17 8.99
C LEU A 121 0.03 6.12 10.14
N GLN A 122 -0.95 7.00 9.94
CA GLN A 122 -1.51 7.87 10.98
C GLN A 122 -2.33 7.07 12.00
N LYS A 123 -3.01 5.99 11.58
CA LYS A 123 -3.72 5.08 12.48
C LYS A 123 -2.73 4.20 13.23
N ASN A 124 -2.47 4.50 14.49
CA ASN A 124 -1.61 3.66 15.33
C ASN A 124 -2.40 2.53 15.99
N SER A 125 -3.13 1.73 15.20
CA SER A 125 -3.80 0.53 15.70
C SER A 125 -3.04 -0.72 15.29
N ILE A 126 -3.23 -1.81 16.04
CA ILE A 126 -2.74 -3.14 15.64
C ILE A 126 -3.33 -3.51 14.27
N ASP A 127 -4.61 -3.19 14.08
CA ASP A 127 -5.32 -3.44 12.82
C ASP A 127 -4.66 -2.75 11.63
N ALA A 128 -4.22 -1.49 11.77
CA ALA A 128 -3.55 -0.76 10.69
C ALA A 128 -2.20 -1.39 10.30
N LYS A 129 -1.46 -1.95 11.27
CA LYS A 129 -0.18 -2.64 11.00
C LYS A 129 -0.42 -4.00 10.33
N ALA A 130 -1.45 -4.72 10.76
CA ALA A 130 -1.88 -5.97 10.12
C ALA A 130 -2.34 -5.73 8.67
N GLU A 131 -3.13 -4.68 8.44
CA GLU A 131 -3.58 -4.24 7.12
C GLU A 131 -2.39 -3.88 6.23
N LEU A 132 -1.46 -3.05 6.72
CA LEU A 132 -0.27 -2.67 5.97
C LEU A 132 0.60 -3.88 5.58
N ALA A 133 0.72 -4.86 6.47
CA ALA A 133 1.41 -6.11 6.19
C ALA A 133 0.70 -6.95 5.12
N ALA A 134 -0.63 -7.04 5.19
CA ALA A 134 -1.45 -7.71 4.19
C ALA A 134 -1.33 -7.01 2.81
N CYS A 135 -1.36 -5.68 2.78
CA CYS A 135 -1.15 -4.89 1.56
C CYS A 135 0.24 -5.12 0.95
N ASN A 136 1.31 -5.17 1.76
CA ASN A 136 2.66 -5.48 1.28
C ASN A 136 2.74 -6.87 0.63
N VAL A 137 2.11 -7.86 1.28
CA VAL A 137 2.00 -9.24 0.78
C VAL A 137 1.22 -9.29 -0.53
N LEU A 138 0.07 -8.62 -0.60
CA LEU A 138 -0.74 -8.52 -1.82
C LEU A 138 0.05 -7.87 -2.96
N THR A 139 0.79 -6.80 -2.68
CA THR A 139 1.60 -6.08 -3.67
C THR A 139 2.65 -7.00 -4.30
N LEU A 140 3.35 -7.79 -3.48
CA LEU A 140 4.33 -8.76 -3.99
C LEU A 140 3.65 -9.84 -4.86
N LEU A 141 2.53 -10.40 -4.38
CA LEU A 141 1.82 -11.45 -5.11
C LEU A 141 1.24 -10.94 -6.43
N GLU A 142 0.68 -9.72 -6.45
CA GLU A 142 0.21 -9.07 -7.66
C GLU A 142 1.34 -8.93 -8.68
N GLY A 143 2.48 -8.37 -8.26
CA GLY A 143 3.59 -8.14 -9.17
C GLY A 143 4.17 -9.43 -9.72
N VAL A 144 4.32 -10.46 -8.89
CA VAL A 144 4.76 -11.81 -9.31
C VAL A 144 3.76 -12.48 -10.27
N SER A 145 2.47 -12.24 -10.08
CA SER A 145 1.42 -12.85 -10.90
C SER A 145 1.47 -12.41 -12.37
N HIS A 146 1.85 -11.15 -12.63
CA HIS A 146 2.04 -10.62 -13.98
C HIS A 146 3.13 -11.36 -14.77
N TYR A 147 4.06 -12.01 -14.07
CA TYR A 147 5.16 -12.77 -14.66
C TYR A 147 4.94 -14.28 -14.61
N ASN A 148 3.69 -14.72 -14.47
CA ASN A 148 3.30 -16.13 -14.48
C ASN A 148 3.89 -16.96 -13.33
N TRP A 149 4.14 -16.36 -12.16
CA TRP A 149 4.67 -17.07 -10.98
C TRP A 149 6.01 -17.77 -11.26
N PRO A 150 7.06 -17.03 -11.69
CA PRO A 150 8.35 -17.64 -11.94
C PRO A 150 8.90 -18.25 -10.64
N VAL A 151 9.72 -19.29 -10.71
CA VAL A 151 10.44 -19.73 -9.50
C VAL A 151 11.51 -18.68 -9.17
N GLY A 152 11.64 -18.27 -7.91
CA GLY A 152 12.66 -17.28 -7.55
C GLY A 152 12.56 -16.73 -6.13
N ASP A 153 13.34 -15.68 -5.89
CA ASP A 153 13.58 -15.09 -4.56
C ASP A 153 12.31 -14.55 -3.90
N TRP A 154 11.26 -14.26 -4.67
CA TRP A 154 9.99 -13.80 -4.11
C TRP A 154 9.35 -14.82 -3.17
N GLN A 155 9.61 -16.13 -3.28
CA GLN A 155 9.08 -17.11 -2.32
C GLN A 155 9.69 -16.94 -0.92
N TRP A 156 10.91 -16.41 -0.86
CA TRP A 156 11.69 -16.23 0.36
C TRP A 156 12.33 -14.83 0.38
N PRO A 157 11.51 -13.76 0.30
CA PRO A 157 12.00 -12.42 0.03
C PRO A 157 12.94 -11.93 1.14
N GLY A 158 12.77 -12.45 2.35
CA GLY A 158 13.60 -12.17 3.51
C GLY A 158 14.86 -13.02 3.68
N MET A 159 15.08 -14.11 2.93
CA MET A 159 16.13 -15.09 3.24
C MET A 159 17.53 -14.47 3.33
N ASN A 160 17.83 -13.49 2.48
CA ASN A 160 19.14 -12.85 2.40
C ASN A 160 19.29 -11.63 3.33
N TYR A 161 18.20 -11.14 3.92
CA TYR A 161 18.15 -9.85 4.60
C TYR A 161 17.68 -9.95 6.06
N LEU A 162 16.86 -10.95 6.39
CA LEU A 162 16.34 -11.14 7.73
C LEU A 162 17.37 -11.82 8.63
N LEU A 163 17.41 -11.39 9.88
CA LEU A 163 18.14 -12.09 10.93
C LEU A 163 17.51 -13.48 11.15
N LYS A 164 18.35 -14.47 11.41
CA LYS A 164 17.90 -15.84 11.67
C LYS A 164 16.86 -15.85 12.82
N GLY A 165 15.69 -16.41 12.55
CA GLY A 165 14.60 -16.52 13.52
C GLY A 165 13.63 -15.34 13.55
N GLN A 166 13.80 -14.31 12.71
CA GLN A 166 12.73 -13.33 12.49
C GLN A 166 11.60 -13.97 11.66
N PRO A 167 10.33 -13.65 11.97
CA PRO A 167 9.20 -14.09 11.16
C PRO A 167 9.29 -13.54 9.73
N ASP A 168 8.88 -14.37 8.76
CA ASP A 168 8.79 -13.97 7.37
C ASP A 168 7.49 -13.19 7.10
N MET A 169 7.45 -12.40 6.04
CA MET A 169 6.27 -11.61 5.68
C MET A 169 5.03 -12.46 5.42
N TRP A 170 5.19 -13.73 5.04
CA TRP A 170 4.09 -14.67 4.88
C TRP A 170 3.41 -15.05 6.20
N GLU A 171 4.08 -14.83 7.33
CA GLU A 171 3.62 -15.10 8.68
C GLU A 171 3.02 -13.86 9.36
N TRP A 172 2.73 -12.80 8.58
CA TRP A 172 2.12 -11.58 9.08
C TRP A 172 0.89 -11.76 9.99
N PRO A 173 -0.02 -12.76 9.79
CA PRO A 173 -1.16 -12.94 10.68
C PRO A 173 -0.74 -13.38 12.08
N THR A 174 0.40 -14.08 12.21
CA THR A 174 0.96 -14.49 13.49
C THR A 174 1.64 -13.34 14.20
N VAL A 175 2.25 -12.41 13.44
CA VAL A 175 2.97 -11.25 13.98
C VAL A 175 2.01 -10.16 14.46
N PHE A 176 0.99 -9.83 13.65
CA PHE A 176 0.10 -8.70 13.93
C PHE A 176 -1.31 -9.11 14.36
N GLY A 177 -1.64 -10.41 14.29
CA GLY A 177 -3.01 -10.87 14.42
C GLY A 177 -3.82 -10.64 13.14
N VAL A 178 -5.10 -11.00 13.21
CA VAL A 178 -6.06 -10.79 12.13
C VAL A 178 -7.12 -9.81 12.63
N GLY A 179 -7.19 -8.63 12.01
CA GLY A 179 -8.19 -7.61 12.30
C GLY A 179 -9.62 -8.13 12.04
N ARG A 180 -10.60 -7.60 12.78
CA ARG A 180 -12.00 -8.09 12.74
C ARG A 180 -12.94 -7.33 11.81
N ALA A 181 -12.59 -6.10 11.42
CA ALA A 181 -13.44 -5.33 10.52
C ALA A 181 -13.19 -5.78 9.08
N ARG A 182 -14.16 -6.46 8.49
CA ARG A 182 -14.09 -6.85 7.07
C ARG A 182 -14.66 -5.74 6.23
N ALA A 183 -13.86 -5.29 5.28
CA ALA A 183 -14.23 -4.26 4.33
C ALA A 183 -14.27 -4.85 2.91
N PRO A 184 -15.00 -4.25 1.95
CA PRO A 184 -15.14 -4.81 0.60
C PRO A 184 -13.78 -5.00 -0.07
N ALA A 185 -13.47 -6.20 -0.58
CA ALA A 185 -12.17 -6.53 -1.18
C ALA A 185 -11.80 -5.56 -2.30
N SER A 186 -10.55 -5.11 -2.38
CA SER A 186 -10.09 -4.17 -3.40
C SER A 186 -10.13 -4.76 -4.82
N SER A 187 -10.15 -3.89 -5.83
CA SER A 187 -9.95 -4.29 -7.23
C SER A 187 -8.64 -5.07 -7.45
N CYS A 188 -7.54 -4.70 -6.77
CA CYS A 188 -6.26 -5.42 -6.87
C CYS A 188 -6.40 -6.87 -6.38
N LEU A 189 -6.96 -7.08 -5.18
CA LEU A 189 -7.16 -8.43 -4.63
C LEU A 189 -8.16 -9.25 -5.46
N ARG A 190 -9.27 -8.64 -5.88
CA ARG A 190 -10.25 -9.31 -6.75
C ARG A 190 -9.64 -9.70 -8.09
N GLY A 191 -8.83 -8.83 -8.69
CA GLY A 191 -8.12 -9.10 -9.93
C GLY A 191 -7.21 -10.31 -9.81
N LEU A 192 -6.40 -10.36 -8.75
CA LEU A 192 -5.51 -11.48 -8.46
C LEU A 192 -6.27 -12.79 -8.23
N LEU A 193 -7.32 -12.78 -7.40
CA LEU A 193 -8.14 -13.97 -7.13
C LEU A 193 -8.95 -14.43 -8.35
N ASN A 194 -9.24 -13.53 -9.29
CA ASN A 194 -10.00 -13.85 -10.49
C ASN A 194 -9.17 -14.53 -11.59
N GLN A 195 -7.84 -14.54 -11.47
CA GLN A 195 -6.96 -15.24 -12.40
C GLN A 195 -7.30 -16.73 -12.44
N THR A 196 -7.45 -17.30 -13.65
CA THR A 196 -7.88 -18.69 -13.83
C THR A 196 -6.99 -19.68 -13.09
N ARG A 197 -5.66 -19.46 -13.08
CA ARG A 197 -4.70 -20.31 -12.36
C ARG A 197 -4.92 -20.29 -10.85
N VAL A 198 -5.19 -19.11 -10.29
CA VAL A 198 -5.48 -18.94 -8.87
C VAL A 198 -6.79 -19.63 -8.52
N LYS A 199 -7.84 -19.46 -9.33
CA LYS A 199 -9.13 -20.16 -9.17
C LYS A 199 -8.96 -21.69 -9.14
N VAL A 200 -8.24 -22.24 -10.13
CA VAL A 200 -7.93 -23.69 -10.19
C VAL A 200 -7.20 -24.14 -8.92
N ALA A 201 -6.14 -23.43 -8.53
CA ALA A 201 -5.33 -23.78 -7.36
C ALA A 201 -6.10 -23.66 -6.03
N MET A 202 -7.07 -22.76 -5.96
CA MET A 202 -7.98 -22.59 -4.83
C MET A 202 -9.12 -23.61 -4.80
N GLY A 203 -9.21 -24.50 -5.79
CA GLY A 203 -10.25 -25.53 -5.90
C GLY A 203 -11.59 -24.98 -6.41
N VAL A 204 -11.60 -23.80 -7.03
CA VAL A 204 -12.80 -23.22 -7.65
C VAL A 204 -13.03 -23.93 -9.00
N PRO A 205 -14.23 -24.49 -9.25
CA PRO A 205 -14.56 -25.10 -10.53
C PRO A 205 -14.30 -24.12 -11.67
N THR A 206 -13.53 -24.56 -12.67
CA THR A 206 -13.26 -23.82 -13.90
C THR A 206 -13.47 -24.76 -15.08
N ASP A 207 -13.76 -24.20 -16.25
CA ASP A 207 -13.99 -25.00 -17.45
C ASP A 207 -12.76 -25.88 -17.74
N ALA A 208 -13.03 -27.17 -18.01
CA ALA A 208 -12.04 -28.26 -18.03
C ALA A 208 -10.92 -28.11 -19.08
N SER A 209 -11.01 -27.12 -19.96
CA SER A 209 -10.08 -26.86 -21.07
C SER A 209 -8.73 -26.26 -20.64
N THR A 210 -8.54 -25.92 -19.37
CA THR A 210 -7.41 -25.05 -18.92
C THR A 210 -6.19 -25.80 -18.33
N LEU A 211 -6.08 -27.11 -18.53
CA LEU A 211 -5.19 -28.03 -17.81
C LEU A 211 -3.68 -27.95 -18.10
N GLN A 212 -3.18 -27.01 -18.92
CA GLN A 212 -1.75 -26.98 -19.30
C GLN A 212 -0.89 -25.97 -18.53
N SER A 213 -1.44 -25.24 -17.56
CA SER A 213 -0.64 -24.28 -16.77
C SER A 213 0.14 -24.96 -15.65
N PRO A 214 1.37 -24.52 -15.34
CA PRO A 214 2.11 -24.99 -14.17
C PRO A 214 1.31 -24.71 -12.88
N PRO A 215 1.40 -25.60 -11.88
CA PRO A 215 0.67 -25.44 -10.63
C PRO A 215 1.14 -24.20 -9.88
N VAL A 216 0.21 -23.48 -9.25
CA VAL A 216 0.51 -22.37 -8.34
C VAL A 216 1.13 -22.94 -7.07
N ASP A 217 2.14 -22.26 -6.54
CA ASP A 217 2.82 -22.65 -5.30
C ASP A 217 1.83 -22.78 -4.11
N PRO A 218 1.87 -23.88 -3.33
CA PRO A 218 1.03 -24.05 -2.13
C PRO A 218 1.12 -22.89 -1.12
N LEU A 219 2.29 -22.24 -1.00
CA LEU A 219 2.50 -21.05 -0.18
C LEU A 219 1.56 -19.92 -0.62
N VAL A 220 1.51 -19.63 -1.93
CA VAL A 220 0.65 -18.59 -2.51
C VAL A 220 -0.81 -18.90 -2.22
N VAL A 221 -1.24 -20.14 -2.42
CA VAL A 221 -2.62 -20.57 -2.15
C VAL A 221 -2.98 -20.33 -0.67
N ARG A 222 -2.09 -20.70 0.26
CA ARG A 222 -2.28 -20.44 1.69
C ARG A 222 -2.39 -18.95 2.00
N VAL A 223 -1.49 -18.14 1.46
CA VAL A 223 -1.47 -16.69 1.69
C VAL A 223 -2.71 -16.01 1.10
N LEU A 224 -3.13 -16.39 -0.10
CA LEU A 224 -4.35 -15.88 -0.73
C LEU A 224 -5.61 -16.22 0.06
N ARG A 225 -5.69 -17.41 0.67
CA ARG A 225 -6.79 -17.73 1.61
C ARG A 225 -6.76 -16.80 2.83
N ASN A 226 -5.58 -16.55 3.39
CA ASN A 226 -5.45 -15.63 4.53
C ASN A 226 -5.89 -14.21 4.15
N LEU A 227 -5.49 -13.70 2.99
CA LEU A 227 -5.92 -12.40 2.46
C LEU A 227 -7.43 -12.35 2.20
N ALA A 228 -8.00 -13.40 1.60
CA ALA A 228 -9.43 -13.49 1.36
C ALA A 228 -10.27 -13.52 2.64
N ASN A 229 -9.73 -14.08 3.74
CA ASN A 229 -10.45 -14.21 5.00
C ASN A 229 -10.61 -12.89 5.79
N ILE A 230 -9.87 -11.85 5.40
CA ILE A 230 -9.86 -10.54 6.09
C ILE A 230 -10.68 -9.46 5.36
N VAL A 231 -11.24 -9.78 4.19
CA VAL A 231 -12.06 -8.88 3.39
C VAL A 231 -13.45 -9.48 3.14
N GLU A 232 -14.38 -8.65 2.69
CA GLU A 232 -15.70 -9.06 2.23
C GLU A 232 -15.77 -9.08 0.71
N PHE A 233 -16.24 -10.19 0.15
CA PHE A 233 -16.60 -10.28 -1.27
C PHE A 233 -18.11 -10.07 -1.36
N GLY A 234 -18.53 -8.81 -1.45
CA GLY A 234 -19.93 -8.45 -1.67
C GLY A 234 -20.45 -8.98 -3.02
N PRO A 235 -21.78 -9.00 -3.24
CA PRO A 235 -22.32 -9.27 -4.57
C PRO A 235 -21.71 -8.26 -5.55
N SER A 236 -21.15 -8.74 -6.66
CA SER A 236 -20.53 -7.89 -7.67
C SER A 236 -21.54 -6.81 -8.07
N SER A 237 -21.30 -5.55 -7.66
CA SER A 237 -22.22 -4.42 -7.81
C SER A 237 -22.59 -4.08 -9.26
N ALA A 238 -22.07 -4.83 -10.23
CA ALA A 238 -22.47 -4.78 -11.63
C ALA A 238 -23.97 -5.03 -11.87
N TYR A 239 -24.69 -5.61 -10.92
CA TYR A 239 -26.13 -5.85 -11.03
C TYR A 239 -27.04 -4.72 -10.52
N SER A 240 -26.51 -3.71 -9.82
CA SER A 240 -27.36 -2.65 -9.23
C SER A 240 -27.63 -1.46 -10.17
N ALA A 241 -26.91 -1.35 -11.30
CA ALA A 241 -27.06 -0.24 -12.24
C ALA A 241 -27.95 -0.56 -13.45
N ALA A 242 -28.46 -1.79 -13.57
CA ALA A 242 -29.18 -2.26 -14.76
C ALA A 242 -30.69 -2.51 -14.52
N VAL A 243 -31.25 -2.10 -13.36
CA VAL A 243 -32.65 -2.41 -13.00
C VAL A 243 -33.51 -1.16 -12.77
N GLU A 244 -32.99 0.06 -12.98
CA GLU A 244 -33.78 1.29 -12.81
C GLU A 244 -34.16 2.03 -14.11
N ASP A 245 -34.02 1.43 -15.30
CA ASP A 245 -34.35 2.12 -16.57
C ASP A 245 -35.34 1.36 -17.47
N GLU A 246 -36.28 0.61 -16.88
CA GLU A 246 -37.30 -0.09 -17.68
C GLU A 246 -38.66 -0.23 -16.95
N PHE A 247 -39.28 0.89 -16.55
CA PHE A 247 -40.73 1.04 -16.24
C PHE A 247 -40.93 2.54 -15.92
N ASP A 248 -41.62 3.41 -16.65
CA ASP A 248 -42.95 3.29 -17.25
C ASP A 248 -43.13 4.46 -18.25
N THR A 249 -43.17 4.16 -19.55
CA THR A 249 -43.75 5.06 -20.56
C THR A 249 -45.23 4.77 -20.68
N SER A 250 -46.07 5.60 -20.06
CA SER A 250 -47.48 5.74 -20.42
C SER A 250 -47.92 7.19 -20.42
N SER A 251 -48.37 7.59 -21.61
CA SER A 251 -48.88 8.87 -22.07
C SER A 251 -50.18 9.32 -21.39
N GLU A 252 -50.34 10.61 -21.10
CA GLU A 252 -51.38 11.51 -21.66
C GLU A 252 -51.44 12.91 -20.94
N PRO A 253 -52.02 13.95 -21.57
CA PRO A 253 -51.52 15.34 -21.48
C PRO A 253 -52.53 16.33 -20.82
N PRO A 254 -52.55 17.65 -21.11
CA PRO A 254 -52.29 18.70 -20.11
C PRO A 254 -53.50 19.59 -19.79
N LEU A 255 -53.61 20.14 -18.57
CA LEU A 255 -54.46 21.30 -18.29
C LEU A 255 -53.87 22.26 -17.24
N GLU A 256 -53.47 23.42 -17.77
CA GLU A 256 -53.75 24.79 -17.31
C GLU A 256 -53.63 25.19 -15.82
N SER A 257 -52.68 26.12 -15.64
CA SER A 257 -52.84 27.44 -15.01
C SER A 257 -52.84 27.58 -13.48
N SER A 258 -51.94 28.45 -13.01
CA SER A 258 -52.07 29.38 -11.87
C SER A 258 -50.68 29.58 -11.25
N SER A 259 -49.93 30.62 -11.65
CA SER A 259 -49.96 31.97 -11.05
C SER A 259 -49.17 32.08 -9.75
N TYR A 260 -48.36 33.15 -9.69
CA TYR A 260 -47.46 33.66 -8.63
C TYR A 260 -46.00 33.22 -8.75
N ASP A 261 -45.05 34.04 -9.19
CA ASP A 261 -44.67 35.45 -8.86
C ASP A 261 -43.75 35.55 -7.63
N GLY A 262 -42.67 36.32 -7.79
CA GLY A 262 -41.69 36.64 -6.76
C GLY A 262 -40.33 35.96 -6.96
N SER A 263 -39.43 36.43 -7.84
CA SER A 263 -38.56 37.61 -7.68
C SER A 263 -37.15 37.27 -7.15
N TYR A 264 -36.16 37.90 -7.80
CA TYR A 264 -34.76 38.14 -7.41
C TYR A 264 -33.66 37.15 -7.81
N ILE A 265 -33.08 37.44 -8.99
CA ILE A 265 -31.63 37.43 -9.26
C ILE A 265 -31.33 38.86 -9.74
N PRO A 266 -30.29 39.58 -9.26
CA PRO A 266 -29.02 39.57 -9.99
C PRO A 266 -27.70 39.87 -9.23
N LEU A 267 -26.63 39.28 -9.79
CA LEU A 267 -25.30 39.85 -10.07
C LEU A 267 -24.47 40.50 -8.94
N MET A 268 -23.31 39.88 -8.68
CA MET A 268 -21.96 40.50 -8.68
C MET A 268 -20.99 39.35 -9.02
N GLN A 269 -20.16 39.32 -10.08
CA GLN A 269 -19.27 40.30 -10.72
C GLN A 269 -18.24 40.90 -9.75
N VAL A 270 -17.06 40.27 -9.70
CA VAL A 270 -15.79 40.95 -9.33
C VAL A 270 -14.69 40.43 -10.28
N ILE A 271 -14.31 41.30 -11.21
CA ILE A 271 -13.00 41.36 -11.85
C ILE A 271 -12.36 42.66 -11.35
N ALA A 272 -11.13 42.59 -10.87
CA ALA A 272 -10.07 43.61 -10.99
C ALA A 272 -8.83 43.02 -10.29
N ASP A 273 -7.81 42.57 -11.02
CA ASP A 273 -6.71 43.39 -11.56
C ASP A 273 -6.10 44.36 -10.54
N THR A 274 -4.86 44.08 -10.15
CA THR A 274 -3.82 45.11 -10.04
C THR A 274 -2.45 44.48 -10.25
N SER A 275 -1.80 44.99 -11.28
CA SER A 275 -0.45 44.73 -11.77
C SER A 275 0.61 45.56 -11.03
N VAL A 276 1.87 45.37 -11.47
CA VAL A 276 3.08 46.21 -11.30
C VAL A 276 3.75 46.05 -9.92
N THR A 277 5.06 45.82 -9.75
CA THR A 277 6.34 46.26 -10.37
C THR A 277 7.42 45.21 -10.05
N ASP A 278 8.25 44.75 -10.99
CA ASP A 278 9.47 45.38 -11.53
C ASP A 278 10.74 45.12 -10.66
N GLU A 279 11.88 45.04 -11.35
CA GLU A 279 13.28 44.90 -10.89
C GLU A 279 13.93 43.50 -10.84
N ALA A 280 14.64 43.23 -11.94
CA ALA A 280 15.92 42.52 -11.95
C ALA A 280 17.01 43.38 -11.27
N PRO A 281 18.12 42.73 -10.83
CA PRO A 281 19.38 43.20 -11.39
C PRO A 281 20.24 42.06 -11.93
N SER A 282 20.83 42.35 -13.09
CA SER A 282 22.07 41.75 -13.52
C SER A 282 23.19 42.12 -12.55
N GLU A 283 24.08 41.19 -12.26
CA GLU A 283 25.52 41.48 -12.23
C GLU A 283 26.28 40.21 -12.60
N ASN A 284 27.18 40.36 -13.57
CA ASN A 284 28.07 39.34 -14.13
C ASN A 284 29.34 39.19 -13.23
N PRO A 285 30.53 38.82 -13.75
CA PRO A 285 31.22 37.58 -13.39
C PRO A 285 32.56 37.83 -12.67
N ILE A 286 33.14 36.78 -12.07
CA ILE A 286 34.60 36.52 -12.05
C ILE A 286 34.80 35.02 -12.19
#